data_AF-A0A1I2ALC6-F1
#
_entry.id   AF-A0A1I2ALC6-F1
#
_cell.length_a   1.000
_cell.length_b   1.000
_cell.length_c   1.000
_cell.angle_alpha   90.00
_cell.angle_beta   90.00
_cell.angle_gamma   90.00
#
_symmetry.space_group_name_H-M   'P 1'
#
loop_
_entity.id
_entity.type
_entity.pdbx_description
1 polymer ?
#
loop_
_entity_poly.entity_id
_entity_poly.type
_entity_poly.pdbx_seq_one_letter_code
_entity_poly.pdbx_strand_id
1 'polypeptide(L)'
;MTGLGSAAATAVRFGLGGRVGATGPRPTGELVLYEFEACPFCRKVREALVWLDLDVSMRPCPPRGTRFRPEHGPPYPMLVDDGQVIRESSVIVRHLVDRYGDGHVPLPLRLGPLTTVSSGIASLALPRVRAIASEAPAQPLELFADETSAEARQIRQWLCAREIGYRWRTCGRGSAKLAELAERTGRAELPALLDPNVDADLRDAGAAVAHLQRTYGR
;
A
#
# COMPACT_ATOMS: atom_id res chain seq x y z
N MET A 1 -5.14 -23.56 -3.06
CA MET A 1 -6.53 -23.10 -3.32
C MET A 1 -6.82 -21.83 -2.50
N THR A 2 -6.05 -20.76 -2.70
CA THR A 2 -5.94 -19.63 -1.76
C THR A 2 -6.32 -18.28 -2.39
N GLY A 3 -7.28 -18.28 -3.33
CA GLY A 3 -7.68 -17.09 -4.09
C GLY A 3 -9.07 -16.52 -3.76
N LEU A 4 -10.00 -17.34 -3.25
CA LEU A 4 -11.44 -17.00 -3.21
C LEU A 4 -11.80 -15.90 -2.20
N GLY A 5 -11.14 -15.84 -1.04
CA GLY A 5 -11.48 -14.84 0.00
C GLY A 5 -11.13 -13.40 -0.40
N SER A 6 -10.11 -13.19 -1.23
CA SER A 6 -9.66 -11.86 -1.62
C SER A 6 -10.55 -11.21 -2.69
N ALA A 7 -11.05 -12.03 -3.63
CA ALA A 7 -11.93 -11.56 -4.70
C ALA A 7 -13.30 -11.14 -4.15
N ALA A 8 -13.88 -11.94 -3.23
CA ALA A 8 -15.17 -11.64 -2.61
C ALA A 8 -15.15 -10.34 -1.77
N ALA A 9 -14.10 -10.12 -0.96
CA ALA A 9 -13.96 -8.89 -0.18
C ALA A 9 -13.78 -7.64 -1.06
N THR A 10 -13.18 -7.79 -2.25
CA THR A 10 -12.98 -6.69 -3.20
C THR A 10 -14.27 -6.34 -3.95
N ALA A 11 -15.12 -7.32 -4.23
CA ALA A 11 -16.45 -7.11 -4.83
C ALA A 11 -17.37 -6.29 -3.92
N VAL A 12 -17.34 -6.53 -2.60
CA VAL A 12 -18.12 -5.77 -1.59
C VAL A 12 -17.69 -4.30 -1.50
N ARG A 13 -16.46 -3.98 -1.88
CA ARG A 13 -15.93 -2.61 -1.93
C ARG A 13 -15.94 -2.00 -3.35
N PHE A 14 -16.68 -2.60 -4.28
CA PHE A 14 -16.87 -2.12 -5.66
C PHE A 14 -15.56 -1.78 -6.40
N GLY A 15 -14.50 -2.54 -6.13
CA GLY A 15 -13.19 -2.35 -6.80
C GLY A 15 -12.50 -1.02 -6.51
N LEU A 16 -12.82 -0.35 -5.39
CA LEU A 16 -12.28 0.98 -5.09
C LEU A 16 -10.75 1.04 -5.06
N GLY A 17 -10.09 0.00 -4.56
CA GLY A 17 -8.63 -0.10 -4.54
C GLY A 17 -7.96 -0.41 -5.88
N GLY A 18 -8.72 -0.46 -6.99
CA GLY A 18 -8.23 -0.81 -8.33
C GLY A 18 -8.54 0.25 -9.40
N ARG A 19 -9.06 1.42 -9.00
CA ARG A 19 -9.41 2.50 -9.92
C ARG A 19 -9.16 3.87 -9.30
N VAL A 20 -8.86 4.83 -10.16
CA VAL A 20 -8.75 6.24 -9.81
C VAL A 20 -10.14 6.88 -9.85
N GLY A 21 -10.42 7.73 -8.88
CA GLY A 21 -11.62 8.56 -8.78
C GLY A 21 -11.35 10.01 -9.17
N ALA A 22 -12.09 10.93 -8.57
CA ALA A 22 -11.82 12.35 -8.74
C ALA A 22 -10.53 12.74 -7.99
N THR A 23 -9.56 13.29 -8.72
CA THR A 23 -8.29 13.78 -8.18
C THR A 23 -8.32 15.30 -8.07
N GLY A 24 -7.69 15.82 -7.01
CA GLY A 24 -7.53 17.25 -6.75
C GLY A 24 -6.07 17.71 -6.82
N PRO A 25 -5.67 18.73 -6.05
CA PRO A 25 -4.27 19.14 -5.94
C PRO A 25 -3.35 17.96 -5.62
N ARG A 26 -2.08 18.03 -6.04
CA ARG A 26 -1.08 17.00 -5.73
C ARG A 26 -0.28 17.44 -4.50
N PRO A 27 0.15 16.50 -3.63
CA PRO A 27 1.00 16.83 -2.50
C PRO A 27 2.27 17.56 -2.95
N THR A 28 2.61 18.65 -2.28
CA THR A 28 3.89 19.36 -2.47
C THR A 28 5.00 18.74 -1.63
N GLY A 29 4.65 18.16 -0.48
CA GLY A 29 5.54 17.40 0.39
C GLY A 29 5.36 15.88 0.24
N GLU A 30 6.19 15.15 0.98
CA GLU A 30 6.12 13.70 1.04
C GLU A 30 4.94 13.25 1.92
N LEU A 31 4.07 12.39 1.38
CA LEU A 31 3.12 11.63 2.17
C LEU A 31 3.82 10.39 2.72
N VAL A 32 3.77 10.17 4.03
CA VAL A 32 4.36 9.00 4.68
C VAL A 32 3.28 8.21 5.40
N LEU A 33 3.15 6.91 5.09
CA LEU A 33 2.15 6.04 5.73
C LEU A 33 2.83 4.95 6.56
N TYR A 34 2.60 4.99 7.87
CA TYR A 34 2.94 3.93 8.82
C TYR A 34 1.79 2.93 8.92
N GLU A 35 2.04 1.69 8.52
CA GLU A 35 0.98 0.70 8.30
C GLU A 35 1.49 -0.75 8.38
N PHE A 36 0.61 -1.75 8.45
CA PHE A 36 1.01 -3.13 8.11
C PHE A 36 -0.04 -3.85 7.26
N GLU A 37 0.43 -4.74 6.38
CA GLU A 37 -0.35 -5.29 5.26
C GLU A 37 -1.63 -6.01 5.69
N ALA A 38 -1.58 -6.75 6.81
CA ALA A 38 -2.72 -7.51 7.35
C ALA A 38 -3.78 -6.65 8.07
N CYS A 39 -3.58 -5.34 8.23
CA CYS A 39 -4.51 -4.48 8.94
C CYS A 39 -5.68 -4.01 8.04
N PRO A 40 -6.95 -4.32 8.38
CA PRO A 40 -8.09 -3.88 7.57
C PRO A 40 -8.28 -2.36 7.56
N PHE A 41 -7.87 -1.66 8.62
CA PHE A 41 -7.87 -0.20 8.68
C PHE A 41 -6.77 0.41 7.81
N CYS A 42 -5.60 -0.21 7.73
CA CYS A 42 -4.54 0.21 6.81
C CYS A 42 -4.97 -0.01 5.35
N ARG A 43 -5.56 -1.17 5.03
CA ARG A 43 -6.13 -1.43 3.71
C ARG A 43 -7.13 -0.34 3.30
N LYS A 44 -8.01 0.10 4.20
CA LYS A 44 -8.94 1.21 3.93
C LYS A 44 -8.21 2.50 3.50
N VAL A 45 -7.10 2.85 4.14
CA VAL A 45 -6.29 4.01 3.75
C VAL A 45 -5.57 3.77 2.41
N ARG A 46 -5.02 2.58 2.20
CA ARG A 46 -4.40 2.18 0.91
C ARG A 46 -5.38 2.28 -0.27
N GLU A 47 -6.63 1.87 -0.08
CA GLU A 47 -7.67 2.03 -1.09
C GLU A 47 -7.97 3.50 -1.39
N ALA A 48 -7.96 4.38 -0.37
CA ALA A 48 -8.13 5.81 -0.57
C ALA A 48 -6.94 6.45 -1.32
N LEU A 49 -5.71 6.00 -1.03
CA LEU A 49 -4.51 6.44 -1.75
C LEU A 49 -4.58 6.08 -3.23
N VAL A 50 -5.01 4.86 -3.57
CA VAL A 50 -5.25 4.46 -4.97
C VAL A 50 -6.38 5.26 -5.61
N TRP A 51 -7.49 5.45 -4.89
CA TRP A 51 -8.63 6.24 -5.37
C TRP A 51 -8.21 7.66 -5.76
N LEU A 52 -7.32 8.27 -4.99
CA LEU A 52 -6.84 9.64 -5.20
C LEU A 52 -5.59 9.72 -6.08
N ASP A 53 -5.10 8.58 -6.57
CA ASP A 53 -3.86 8.43 -7.33
C ASP A 53 -2.64 9.11 -6.69
N LEU A 54 -2.43 8.87 -5.39
CA LEU A 54 -1.39 9.52 -4.58
C LEU A 54 -0.14 8.64 -4.43
N ASP A 55 1.03 9.26 -4.63
CA ASP A 55 2.29 8.61 -4.30
C ASP A 55 2.56 8.75 -2.80
N VAL A 56 3.05 7.67 -2.19
CA VAL A 56 3.25 7.62 -0.75
C VAL A 56 4.53 6.85 -0.41
N SER A 57 5.26 7.33 0.58
CA SER A 57 6.37 6.61 1.18
C SER A 57 5.84 5.70 2.28
N MET A 58 5.92 4.40 2.02
CA MET A 58 5.39 3.36 2.90
C MET A 58 6.42 3.00 3.97
N ARG A 59 5.98 3.00 5.23
CA ARG A 59 6.77 2.61 6.40
C ARG A 59 6.11 1.39 7.07
N PRO A 60 6.50 0.16 6.71
CA PRO A 60 5.83 -1.00 7.25
C PRO A 60 6.14 -1.26 8.73
N CYS A 61 5.10 -1.43 9.53
CA CYS A 61 5.13 -1.57 10.97
C CYS A 61 4.46 -2.88 11.43
N PRO A 62 4.93 -4.06 10.96
CA PRO A 62 4.36 -5.34 11.36
C PRO A 62 4.40 -5.51 12.89
N PRO A 63 3.53 -6.34 13.48
CA PRO A 63 3.62 -6.72 14.89
C PRO A 63 5.06 -7.05 15.32
N ARG A 64 5.53 -6.37 16.38
CA ARG A 64 6.90 -6.48 16.93
C ARG A 64 8.04 -6.00 16.01
N GLY A 65 7.73 -5.23 14.98
CA GLY A 65 8.75 -4.55 14.17
C GLY A 65 9.62 -3.59 14.98
N THR A 66 10.87 -3.43 14.57
CA THR A 66 11.88 -2.64 15.27
C THR A 66 12.40 -1.46 14.44
N ARG A 67 12.14 -1.41 13.13
CA ARG A 67 12.69 -0.37 12.26
C ARG A 67 11.87 0.92 12.31
N PHE A 68 10.60 0.86 11.91
CA PHE A 68 9.76 2.07 11.80
C PHE A 68 8.84 2.30 13.01
N ARG A 69 8.57 1.26 13.81
CA ARG A 69 7.71 1.40 15.00
C ARG A 69 8.26 2.34 16.09
N PRO A 70 9.59 2.43 16.33
CA PRO A 70 10.13 3.38 17.30
C PRO A 70 9.96 4.84 16.89
N GLU A 71 9.91 5.15 15.59
CA GLU A 71 9.65 6.50 15.09
C GLU A 71 8.24 6.95 15.49
N HIS A 72 7.26 6.10 15.21
CA HIS A 72 5.88 6.31 15.66
C HIS A 72 5.18 5.00 15.99
N GLY A 73 4.84 4.85 17.27
CA GLY A 73 4.13 3.68 17.77
C GLY A 73 2.65 3.57 17.33
N PRO A 74 1.99 2.43 17.65
CA PRO A 74 0.56 2.24 17.39
C PRO A 74 -0.30 3.34 18.07
N PRO A 75 -1.53 3.61 17.60
CA PRO A 75 -2.30 2.82 16.62
C PRO A 75 -1.90 3.06 15.16
N TYR A 76 -2.15 2.05 14.30
CA TYR A 76 -2.00 2.11 12.84
C TYR A 76 -3.35 1.92 12.15
N PRO A 77 -3.61 2.54 10.98
CA PRO A 77 -2.68 3.36 10.20
C PRO A 77 -2.41 4.72 10.81
N MET A 78 -1.31 5.32 10.39
CA MET A 78 -0.93 6.70 10.71
C MET A 78 -0.27 7.33 9.49
N LEU A 79 -0.78 8.51 9.11
CA LEU A 79 -0.29 9.30 7.98
C LEU A 79 0.51 10.49 8.52
N VAL A 80 1.63 10.80 7.87
CA VAL A 80 2.29 12.09 7.96
C VAL A 80 2.10 12.81 6.63
N ASP A 81 1.57 14.03 6.68
CA ASP A 81 1.33 14.89 5.51
C ASP A 81 1.77 16.31 5.86
N ASP A 82 2.75 16.85 5.13
CA ASP A 82 3.40 18.14 5.41
C ASP A 82 3.84 18.29 6.89
N GLY A 83 4.35 17.20 7.49
CA GLY A 83 4.78 17.14 8.90
C GLY A 83 3.65 16.97 9.92
N GLN A 84 2.38 17.04 9.51
CA GLN A 84 1.24 16.79 10.39
C GLN A 84 1.02 15.28 10.55
N VAL A 85 0.98 14.82 11.80
CA VAL A 85 0.65 13.42 12.14
C VAL A 85 -0.86 13.25 12.27
N ILE A 86 -1.43 12.34 11.49
CA ILE A 86 -2.87 12.06 11.42
C ILE A 86 -3.11 10.58 11.70
N ARG A 87 -4.01 10.31 12.64
CA ARG A 87 -4.36 8.95 13.10
C ARG A 87 -5.84 8.69 12.87
N GLU A 88 -6.25 7.44 13.07
CA GLU A 88 -7.57 6.91 12.79
C GLU A 88 -7.88 6.85 11.28
N SER A 89 -8.11 5.63 10.78
CA SER A 89 -8.27 5.40 9.33
C SER A 89 -9.37 6.26 8.68
N SER A 90 -10.50 6.49 9.36
CA SER A 90 -11.58 7.34 8.83
C SER A 90 -11.21 8.82 8.77
N VAL A 91 -10.41 9.32 9.74
CA VAL A 91 -9.93 10.70 9.75
C VAL A 91 -8.87 10.90 8.68
N ILE A 92 -7.94 9.95 8.53
CA ILE A 92 -6.93 9.93 7.46
C ILE A 92 -7.60 9.97 6.09
N VAL A 93 -8.59 9.09 5.84
CA VAL A 93 -9.32 9.08 4.56
C VAL A 93 -10.01 10.42 4.30
N ARG A 94 -10.67 10.99 5.31
CA ARG A 94 -11.33 12.30 5.19
C ARG A 94 -10.34 13.39 4.81
N HIS A 95 -9.22 13.47 5.53
CA HIS A 95 -8.14 14.41 5.25
C HIS A 95 -7.63 14.29 3.82
N LEU A 96 -7.31 13.07 3.37
CA LEU A 96 -6.81 12.84 2.01
C LEU A 96 -7.83 13.26 0.94
N VAL A 97 -9.11 12.92 1.11
CA VAL A 97 -10.15 13.27 0.15
C VAL A 97 -10.45 14.77 0.14
N ASP A 98 -10.45 15.42 1.30
CA ASP A 98 -10.70 16.86 1.39
C ASP A 98 -9.54 17.68 0.82
N ARG A 99 -8.29 17.22 0.98
CA ARG A 99 -7.09 17.94 0.50
C ARG A 99 -6.71 17.61 -0.94
N TYR A 100 -6.90 16.36 -1.36
CA TYR A 100 -6.38 15.84 -2.63
C TYR A 100 -7.44 15.20 -3.53
N GLY A 101 -8.72 15.31 -3.19
CA GLY A 101 -9.85 14.83 -3.98
C GLY A 101 -10.89 15.92 -4.21
N ASP A 102 -12.15 15.50 -4.29
CA ASP A 102 -13.34 16.33 -4.49
C ASP A 102 -14.09 16.63 -3.19
N GLY A 103 -13.53 16.27 -2.02
CA GLY A 103 -14.18 16.39 -0.72
C GLY A 103 -15.32 15.39 -0.47
N HIS A 104 -15.57 14.44 -1.37
CA HIS A 104 -16.60 13.42 -1.23
C HIS A 104 -15.99 12.03 -0.98
N VAL A 105 -16.03 11.60 0.28
CA VAL A 105 -15.55 10.27 0.65
C VAL A 105 -16.46 9.20 0.01
N PRO A 106 -15.94 8.31 -0.85
CA PRO A 106 -16.72 7.23 -1.45
C PRO A 106 -17.43 6.40 -0.38
N LEU A 107 -18.69 6.02 -0.65
CA LEU A 107 -19.51 5.26 0.31
C LEU A 107 -18.79 4.02 0.86
N PRO A 108 -18.07 3.19 0.07
CA PRO A 108 -17.33 2.05 0.59
C PRO A 108 -16.25 2.41 1.63
N LEU A 109 -15.64 3.59 1.54
CA LEU A 109 -14.66 4.08 2.54
C LEU A 109 -15.33 4.73 3.75
N ARG A 110 -16.61 5.09 3.68
CA ARG A 110 -17.36 5.57 4.85
C ARG A 110 -17.75 4.42 5.77
N LEU A 111 -17.93 3.24 5.20
CA LEU A 111 -18.32 2.03 5.94
C LEU A 111 -17.16 1.56 6.84
N GLY A 112 -17.51 1.11 8.04
CA GLY A 112 -16.56 0.56 9.01
C GLY A 112 -16.02 -0.82 8.61
N PRO A 113 -15.08 -1.41 9.38
CA PRO A 113 -14.51 -2.72 9.08
C PRO A 113 -15.55 -3.83 9.00
N LEU A 114 -16.76 -3.63 9.55
CA LEU A 114 -17.88 -4.57 9.53
C LEU A 114 -18.35 -4.94 8.11
N THR A 115 -18.14 -4.10 7.10
CA THR A 115 -18.42 -4.47 5.69
C THR A 115 -17.28 -5.25 5.03
N THR A 116 -16.14 -5.36 5.71
CA THR A 116 -15.02 -6.26 5.37
C THR A 116 -15.24 -7.65 5.96
N VAL A 117 -16.22 -7.75 6.86
CA VAL A 117 -16.39 -8.84 7.80
C VAL A 117 -17.87 -9.24 7.75
N SER A 118 -18.24 -10.03 6.76
CA SER A 118 -19.40 -10.92 6.92
C SER A 118 -19.15 -12.02 7.97
N SER A 119 -18.05 -12.01 8.73
CA SER A 119 -17.85 -12.94 9.84
C SER A 119 -16.80 -12.44 10.85
N GLY A 120 -17.21 -12.08 12.08
CA GLY A 120 -16.33 -11.85 13.24
C GLY A 120 -15.38 -13.02 13.61
N ILE A 121 -15.27 -14.02 12.73
CA ILE A 121 -14.42 -15.20 12.76
C ILE A 121 -13.12 -14.96 11.95
N ALA A 122 -13.09 -14.07 10.95
CA ALA A 122 -11.93 -13.89 10.07
C ALA A 122 -10.71 -13.23 10.75
N SER A 123 -10.91 -12.45 11.81
CA SER A 123 -9.83 -11.81 12.57
C SER A 123 -8.92 -12.81 13.30
N LEU A 124 -9.38 -14.04 13.54
CA LEU A 124 -8.60 -15.12 14.16
C LEU A 124 -7.73 -15.90 13.15
N ALA A 125 -7.93 -15.69 11.85
CA ALA A 125 -7.27 -16.43 10.77
C ALA A 125 -6.38 -15.56 9.87
N LEU A 126 -6.17 -14.28 10.22
CA LEU A 126 -5.21 -13.46 9.50
C LEU A 126 -3.80 -14.05 9.67
N PRO A 127 -3.05 -14.31 8.59
CA PRO A 127 -1.70 -14.81 8.69
C PRO A 127 -0.91 -13.90 9.61
N ARG A 128 -0.15 -14.51 10.54
CA ARG A 128 0.67 -13.79 11.51
C ARG A 128 1.81 -13.08 10.76
N VAL A 129 1.52 -11.91 10.19
CA VAL A 129 2.56 -11.00 9.73
C VAL A 129 3.35 -10.62 10.98
N ARG A 130 4.64 -10.95 10.97
CA ARG A 130 5.60 -10.65 12.01
C ARG A 130 6.82 -10.04 11.35
N ALA A 131 7.53 -9.23 12.12
CA ALA A 131 8.83 -8.76 11.70
C ALA A 131 9.79 -9.95 11.48
N ILE A 132 10.51 -9.89 10.37
CA ILE A 132 11.58 -10.78 9.95
C ILE A 132 12.78 -9.87 9.68
N ALA A 133 13.95 -10.26 10.15
CA ALA A 133 15.17 -9.51 9.91
C ALA A 133 15.42 -9.31 8.40
N SER A 134 16.01 -8.17 8.06
CA SER A 134 16.41 -7.83 6.70
C SER A 134 17.47 -6.73 6.72
N GLU A 135 18.17 -6.60 5.61
CA GLU A 135 19.00 -5.45 5.29
C GLU A 135 18.14 -4.34 4.69
N ALA A 136 18.31 -3.10 5.15
CA ALA A 136 17.57 -1.96 4.60
C ALA A 136 18.20 -1.52 3.27
N PRO A 137 17.42 -1.31 2.19
CA PRO A 137 17.93 -0.69 0.98
C PRO A 137 18.50 0.71 1.24
N ALA A 138 19.57 1.08 0.54
CA ALA A 138 20.18 2.41 0.67
C ALA A 138 19.29 3.50 0.06
N GLN A 139 18.62 3.17 -1.05
CA GLN A 139 17.62 3.98 -1.73
C GLN A 139 16.25 3.29 -1.67
N PRO A 140 15.15 4.06 -1.54
CA PRO A 140 13.82 3.48 -1.49
C PRO A 140 13.48 2.78 -2.80
N LEU A 141 12.95 1.56 -2.70
CA LEU A 141 12.37 0.84 -3.82
C LEU A 141 11.11 1.55 -4.31
N GLU A 142 10.77 1.43 -5.60
CA GLU A 142 9.50 1.93 -6.14
C GLU A 142 8.59 0.76 -6.53
N LEU A 143 7.36 0.76 -6.02
CA LEU A 143 6.33 -0.21 -6.43
C LEU A 143 5.24 0.52 -7.20
N PHE A 144 5.00 0.15 -8.45
CA PHE A 144 3.84 0.55 -9.24
C PHE A 144 2.79 -0.54 -9.15
N ALA A 145 1.66 -0.23 -8.50
CA ALA A 145 0.56 -1.19 -8.36
C ALA A 145 -0.69 -0.51 -7.79
N ASP A 146 -1.83 -1.18 -7.95
CA ASP A 146 -3.04 -0.91 -7.16
C ASP A 146 -3.16 -1.85 -5.94
N GLU A 147 -4.14 -1.60 -5.08
CA GLU A 147 -4.37 -2.39 -3.85
C GLU A 147 -4.98 -3.76 -4.15
N THR A 148 -5.70 -3.90 -5.27
CA THR A 148 -6.42 -5.11 -5.66
C THR A 148 -5.55 -6.18 -6.33
N SER A 149 -4.37 -5.81 -6.83
CA SER A 149 -3.42 -6.75 -7.42
C SER A 149 -2.91 -7.80 -6.41
N ALA A 150 -3.21 -9.07 -6.69
CA ALA A 150 -2.78 -10.20 -5.85
C ALA A 150 -1.24 -10.40 -5.88
N GLU A 151 -0.61 -10.12 -7.02
CA GLU A 151 0.85 -10.13 -7.17
C GLU A 151 1.50 -8.99 -6.40
N ALA A 152 0.98 -7.77 -6.53
CA ALA A 152 1.47 -6.64 -5.75
C ALA A 152 1.32 -6.88 -4.25
N ARG A 153 0.22 -7.50 -3.82
CA ARG A 153 0.04 -7.90 -2.42
C ARG A 153 1.13 -8.85 -1.94
N GLN A 154 1.57 -9.82 -2.75
CA GLN A 154 2.66 -10.72 -2.36
C GLN A 154 3.96 -9.94 -2.13
N ILE A 155 4.28 -8.99 -3.00
CA ILE A 155 5.42 -8.09 -2.87
C ILE A 155 5.29 -7.25 -1.58
N ARG A 156 4.14 -6.59 -1.37
CA ARG A 156 3.89 -5.78 -0.16
C ARG A 156 3.93 -6.59 1.13
N GLN A 157 3.43 -7.83 1.13
CA GLN A 157 3.54 -8.73 2.29
C GLN A 157 4.99 -9.03 2.62
N TRP A 158 5.82 -9.29 1.62
CA TRP A 158 7.24 -9.56 1.80
C TRP A 158 7.96 -8.32 2.36
N LEU A 159 7.75 -7.15 1.73
CA LEU A 159 8.31 -5.86 2.17
C LEU A 159 7.86 -5.53 3.59
N CYS A 160 6.58 -5.76 3.91
CA CYS A 160 6.01 -5.50 5.21
C CYS A 160 6.60 -6.39 6.30
N ALA A 161 6.71 -7.70 6.06
CA ALA A 161 7.29 -8.61 7.02
C ALA A 161 8.75 -8.26 7.33
N ARG A 162 9.47 -7.68 6.37
CA ARG A 162 10.89 -7.32 6.51
C ARG A 162 11.13 -5.85 6.83
N GLU A 163 10.08 -5.12 7.13
CA GLU A 163 10.15 -3.69 7.47
C GLU A 163 10.89 -2.87 6.40
N ILE A 164 10.83 -3.25 5.12
CA ILE A 164 11.48 -2.51 4.04
C ILE A 164 10.55 -1.39 3.58
N GLY A 165 11.02 -0.15 3.74
CA GLY A 165 10.32 1.03 3.25
C GLY A 165 10.44 1.13 1.73
N TYR A 166 9.40 1.65 1.09
CA TYR A 166 9.33 1.78 -0.36
C TYR A 166 8.40 2.94 -0.74
N ARG A 167 8.62 3.53 -1.91
CA ARG A 167 7.68 4.48 -2.51
C ARG A 167 6.63 3.71 -3.28
N TRP A 168 5.38 3.81 -2.85
CA TRP A 168 4.26 3.25 -3.60
C TRP A 168 3.76 4.29 -4.59
N ARG A 169 3.93 3.98 -5.88
CA ARG A 169 3.33 4.67 -7.01
C ARG A 169 1.97 4.02 -7.26
N THR A 170 0.92 4.50 -6.59
CA THR A 170 -0.41 3.90 -6.74
C THR A 170 -0.81 3.96 -8.20
N CYS A 171 -1.21 2.84 -8.80
CA CYS A 171 -1.47 2.79 -10.24
C CYS A 171 -2.76 2.00 -10.51
N GLY A 172 -3.89 2.59 -10.14
CA GLY A 172 -5.22 2.05 -10.46
C GLY A 172 -5.63 2.34 -11.89
N ARG A 173 -6.70 1.69 -12.36
CA ARG A 173 -7.33 2.01 -13.65
C ARG A 173 -7.67 3.50 -13.74
N GLY A 174 -7.19 4.17 -14.79
CA GLY A 174 -7.36 5.61 -15.00
C GLY A 174 -6.16 6.46 -14.56
N SER A 175 -5.15 5.88 -13.91
CA SER A 175 -3.90 6.58 -13.58
C SER A 175 -3.05 6.81 -14.83
N ALA A 176 -2.41 7.98 -14.91
CA ALA A 176 -1.41 8.29 -15.93
C ALA A 176 -0.05 7.64 -15.66
N LYS A 177 0.18 7.12 -14.44
CA LYS A 177 1.49 6.59 -14.01
C LYS A 177 1.91 5.32 -14.74
N LEU A 178 0.99 4.61 -15.37
CA LEU A 178 1.34 3.49 -16.23
C LEU A 178 2.06 3.96 -17.50
N ALA A 179 1.66 5.12 -18.05
CA ALA A 179 2.35 5.74 -19.17
C ALA A 179 3.72 6.29 -18.73
N GLU A 180 3.79 6.95 -17.57
CA GLU A 180 5.07 7.39 -16.98
C GLU A 180 6.04 6.21 -16.80
N LEU A 181 5.56 5.08 -16.28
CA LEU A 181 6.35 3.86 -16.13
C LEU A 181 6.86 3.36 -17.49
N ALA A 182 5.99 3.37 -18.51
CA ALA A 182 6.37 2.96 -19.86
C ALA A 182 7.41 3.89 -20.48
N GLU A 183 7.31 5.21 -20.26
CA GLU A 183 8.32 6.18 -20.70
C GLU A 183 9.66 5.97 -20.00
N ARG A 184 9.64 5.65 -18.70
CA ARG A 184 10.85 5.43 -17.89
C ARG A 184 11.57 4.12 -18.23
N THR A 185 10.84 3.05 -18.51
CA THR A 185 11.42 1.69 -18.59
C THR A 185 11.16 0.98 -19.92
N GLY A 186 10.41 1.59 -20.82
CA GLY A 186 9.93 0.96 -22.05
C GLY A 186 8.81 -0.07 -21.85
N ARG A 187 8.27 -0.24 -20.63
CA ARG A 187 7.30 -1.32 -20.31
C ARG A 187 6.09 -0.82 -19.51
N ALA A 188 4.91 -1.03 -20.07
CA ALA A 188 3.60 -0.68 -19.48
C ALA A 188 2.96 -1.88 -18.75
N GLU A 189 3.69 -2.54 -17.86
CA GLU A 189 3.23 -3.75 -17.16
C GLU A 189 3.15 -3.54 -15.64
N LEU A 190 2.06 -4.01 -15.02
CA LEU A 190 1.83 -3.94 -13.58
C LEU A 190 1.59 -5.34 -13.00
N PRO A 191 1.98 -5.60 -11.73
CA PRO A 191 2.76 -4.70 -10.88
C PRO A 191 4.21 -4.57 -11.38
N ALA A 192 4.86 -3.44 -11.06
CA ALA A 192 6.28 -3.27 -11.31
C ALA A 192 7.01 -2.88 -10.03
N LEU A 193 8.03 -3.63 -9.67
CA LEU A 193 8.95 -3.28 -8.59
C LEU A 193 10.27 -2.84 -9.23
N LEU A 194 10.62 -1.57 -9.03
CA LEU A 194 11.90 -1.00 -9.44
C LEU A 194 12.83 -0.94 -8.23
N ASP A 195 14.04 -1.45 -8.39
CA ASP A 195 15.10 -1.35 -7.39
C ASP A 195 16.27 -0.48 -7.93
N PRO A 196 16.36 0.79 -7.52
CA PRO A 196 17.42 1.68 -7.96
C PRO A 196 18.80 1.35 -7.38
N ASN A 197 18.88 0.50 -6.36
CA ASN A 197 20.16 0.13 -5.73
C ASN A 197 20.99 -0.82 -6.62
N VAL A 198 20.32 -1.53 -7.53
CA VAL A 198 20.93 -2.53 -8.42
C VAL A 198 20.37 -2.49 -9.84
N ASP A 199 19.70 -1.39 -10.21
CA ASP A 199 19.07 -1.14 -11.52
C ASP A 199 18.19 -2.31 -12.00
N ALA A 200 17.29 -2.79 -11.13
CA ALA A 200 16.39 -3.90 -11.45
C ALA A 200 14.96 -3.42 -11.74
N ASP A 201 14.36 -3.99 -12.78
CA ASP A 201 12.97 -3.78 -13.18
C ASP A 201 12.22 -5.13 -13.22
N LEU A 202 11.31 -5.35 -12.25
CA LEU A 202 10.70 -6.65 -11.98
C LEU A 202 9.17 -6.58 -12.16
N ARG A 203 8.62 -7.33 -13.13
CA ARG A 203 7.19 -7.33 -13.53
C ARG A 203 6.37 -8.53 -13.07
N ASP A 204 6.99 -9.42 -12.32
CA ASP A 204 6.35 -10.61 -11.76
C ASP A 204 6.63 -10.67 -10.26
N ALA A 205 5.62 -11.05 -9.48
CA ALA A 205 5.77 -11.15 -8.02
C ALA A 205 6.78 -12.22 -7.60
N GLY A 206 6.87 -13.34 -8.31
CA GLY A 206 7.84 -14.40 -8.02
C GLY A 206 9.28 -13.91 -8.20
N ALA A 207 9.56 -13.31 -9.36
CA ALA A 207 10.83 -12.68 -9.67
C ALA A 207 11.17 -11.54 -8.69
N ALA A 208 10.19 -10.70 -8.35
CA ALA A 208 10.34 -9.62 -7.38
C ALA A 208 10.73 -10.14 -6.00
N VAL A 209 10.00 -11.12 -5.47
CA VAL A 209 10.28 -11.71 -4.15
C VAL A 209 11.61 -12.45 -4.14
N ALA A 210 11.95 -13.19 -5.21
CA ALA A 210 13.23 -13.87 -5.32
C ALA A 210 14.40 -12.88 -5.35
N HIS A 211 14.26 -11.79 -6.11
CA HIS A 211 15.23 -10.70 -6.12
C HIS A 211 15.40 -10.10 -4.72
N LEU A 212 14.29 -9.68 -4.10
CA LEU A 212 14.29 -9.06 -2.79
C LEU A 212 14.92 -9.95 -1.71
N GLN A 213 14.63 -11.26 -1.74
CA GLN A 213 15.23 -12.22 -0.83
C GLN A 213 16.75 -12.36 -1.04
N ARG A 214 17.20 -12.39 -2.29
CA ARG A 214 18.64 -12.47 -2.61
C ARG A 214 19.38 -11.19 -2.23
N THR A 215 18.78 -10.03 -2.44
CA THR A 215 19.43 -8.72 -2.21
C THR A 215 19.35 -8.27 -0.75
N TYR A 216 18.20 -8.43 -0.09
CA TYR A 216 17.93 -7.82 1.23
C TYR A 216 17.49 -8.81 2.32
N GLY A 217 17.26 -10.07 1.98
CA GLY A 217 16.69 -11.06 2.91
C GLY A 217 17.65 -11.66 3.93
N ARG A 218 18.75 -10.97 4.24
CA ARG A 218 19.82 -11.40 5.15
C ARG A 218 19.43 -11.21 6.61
#